data_AF-F7XNN1-F1
#
_entry.id   AF-F7XNN1-F1
#
_cell.length_a   1.000
_cell.length_b   1.000
_cell.length_c   1.000
_cell.angle_alpha   90.00
_cell.angle_beta   90.00
_cell.angle_gamma   90.00
#
_symmetry.space_group_name_H-M   'P 1'
#
loop_
_entity.id
_entity.type
_entity.pdbx_description
1 polymer ?
#
loop_
_entity_poly.entity_id
_entity_poly.type
_entity_poly.pdbx_seq_one_letter_code
_entity_poly.pdbx_strand_id
1 'polypeptide(L)'
;MSARGAPMLMFHISGIKKVIHYDTIQRILKYYKCPDNCNAHCCRNGSIHLFEEEKNNLVRAYPERETMIRPEKNVVQLYLINSPCMFLNCIGRCEIYNERPVVCGLYPFKVDRSTVSIGLQPCPVGFDIIRDFTCWIVEHISCSDHVSGDDKQQLIKEWETELEFYAGELALFFKKSIIKELIIPFTDLEMFAIYVDDKFISAESVKSAKIADNIPVISPDELDPDTSLMPCS
;
A
#
# COMPACT_ATOMS: atom_id res chain seq x y z
N MET A 1 -0.83 44.52 14.98
CA MET A 1 0.08 43.46 14.51
C MET A 1 -0.78 42.42 13.82
N SER A 2 -0.83 42.47 12.48
CA SER A 2 -1.71 41.62 11.66
C SER A 2 -0.92 40.42 11.16
N ALA A 3 -1.34 39.22 11.55
CA ALA A 3 -0.77 37.97 11.08
C ALA A 3 -1.16 37.79 9.59
N ARG A 4 -0.15 37.81 8.72
CA ARG A 4 -0.32 37.47 7.31
C ARG A 4 -0.62 35.97 7.22
N GLY A 5 -1.87 35.62 6.98
CA GLY A 5 -2.25 34.27 6.56
C GLY A 5 -1.58 33.97 5.23
N ALA A 6 -0.75 32.93 5.19
CA ALA A 6 -0.27 32.38 3.93
C ALA A 6 -1.47 31.88 3.11
N PRO A 7 -1.49 32.06 1.77
CA PRO A 7 -2.56 31.53 0.94
C PRO A 7 -2.51 30.00 1.00
N MET A 8 -3.55 29.43 1.61
CA MET A 8 -3.77 27.98 1.69
C MET A 8 -4.20 27.51 0.30
N LEU A 9 -3.32 26.77 -0.38
CA LEU A 9 -3.60 26.19 -1.69
C LEU A 9 -4.77 25.20 -1.54
N MET A 10 -5.89 25.45 -2.22
CA MET A 10 -6.91 24.43 -2.45
C MET A 10 -6.29 23.37 -3.37
N PHE A 11 -5.94 22.21 -2.83
CA PHE A 11 -5.46 21.10 -3.63
C PHE A 11 -6.65 20.26 -4.09
N HIS A 12 -6.93 20.26 -5.39
CA HIS A 12 -7.80 19.25 -5.99
C HIS A 12 -7.21 17.85 -5.82
N ILE A 13 -8.03 16.82 -5.61
CA ILE A 13 -7.56 15.42 -5.43
C ILE A 13 -6.59 15.01 -6.53
N SER A 14 -6.87 15.38 -7.78
CA SER A 14 -6.00 15.10 -8.93
C SER A 14 -4.60 15.71 -8.78
N GLY A 15 -4.50 16.92 -8.23
CA GLY A 15 -3.22 17.55 -7.91
C GLY A 15 -2.49 16.81 -6.78
N ILE A 16 -3.21 16.40 -5.74
CA ILE A 16 -2.65 15.64 -4.61
C ILE A 16 -2.09 14.30 -5.09
N LYS A 17 -2.86 13.55 -5.89
CA LYS A 17 -2.44 12.26 -6.45
C LYS A 17 -1.12 12.36 -7.22
N LYS A 18 -0.93 13.44 -7.99
CA LYS A 18 0.32 13.68 -8.71
C LYS A 18 1.49 13.94 -7.75
N VAL A 19 1.28 14.83 -6.78
CA VAL A 19 2.32 15.21 -5.80
C VAL A 19 2.81 14.01 -4.99
N ILE A 20 1.93 13.06 -4.69
CA ILE A 20 2.27 11.89 -3.87
C ILE A 20 2.68 10.65 -4.70
N HIS A 21 2.90 10.81 -6.01
CA HIS A 21 3.23 9.70 -6.91
C HIS A 21 2.22 8.53 -6.83
N TYR A 22 0.92 8.83 -6.71
CA TYR A 22 -0.14 7.85 -6.50
C TYR A 22 -0.13 6.73 -7.56
N ASP A 23 0.08 7.06 -8.83
CA ASP A 23 0.06 6.09 -9.93
C ASP A 23 1.26 5.14 -9.85
N THR A 24 2.44 5.63 -9.47
CA THR A 24 3.63 4.80 -9.21
C THR A 24 3.37 3.84 -8.07
N ILE A 25 2.73 4.31 -6.99
CA ILE A 25 2.37 3.47 -5.85
C ILE A 25 1.34 2.42 -6.26
N GLN A 26 0.31 2.76 -7.03
CA GLN A 26 -0.66 1.76 -7.52
C GLN A 26 0.02 0.70 -8.41
N ARG A 27 1.01 1.10 -9.23
CA ARG A 27 1.81 0.16 -10.04
C ARG A 27 2.61 -0.81 -9.19
N ILE A 28 3.13 -0.39 -8.03
CA ILE A 28 3.75 -1.31 -7.08
C ILE A 28 2.69 -2.21 -6.46
N LEU A 29 1.64 -1.62 -5.88
CA LEU A 29 0.63 -2.33 -5.08
C LEU A 29 -0.17 -3.37 -5.86
N LYS A 30 -0.30 -3.29 -7.19
CA LYS A 30 -1.02 -4.29 -7.98
C LYS A 30 -0.45 -5.71 -7.83
N TYR A 31 0.82 -5.86 -7.44
CA TYR A 31 1.49 -7.14 -7.26
C TYR A 31 1.45 -7.69 -5.84
N TYR A 32 1.01 -6.89 -4.86
CA TYR A 32 1.01 -7.28 -3.46
C TYR A 32 -0.42 -7.45 -2.94
N LYS A 33 -0.66 -8.54 -2.21
CA LYS A 33 -1.96 -8.86 -1.63
C LYS A 33 -1.89 -8.91 -0.12
N CYS A 34 -2.86 -8.29 0.53
CA CYS A 34 -3.00 -8.38 1.98
C CYS A 34 -3.31 -9.83 2.38
N PRO A 35 -2.54 -10.43 3.30
CA PRO A 35 -2.81 -11.80 3.72
C PRO A 35 -4.07 -11.87 4.58
N ASP A 36 -4.76 -13.01 4.54
CA ASP A 36 -6.03 -13.19 5.25
C ASP A 36 -5.89 -13.01 6.78
N ASN A 37 -4.72 -13.36 7.33
CA ASN A 37 -4.42 -13.20 8.75
C ASN A 37 -4.18 -11.75 9.20
N CYS A 38 -4.16 -10.76 8.29
CA CYS A 38 -4.07 -9.34 8.64
C CYS A 38 -5.36 -8.84 9.32
N ASN A 39 -6.48 -9.55 9.16
CA ASN A 39 -7.77 -9.25 9.80
C ASN A 39 -8.26 -7.80 9.57
N ALA A 40 -7.91 -7.21 8.43
CA ALA A 40 -8.18 -5.81 8.09
C ALA A 40 -7.75 -4.81 9.18
N HIS A 41 -6.60 -5.03 9.80
CA HIS A 41 -6.09 -4.19 10.89
C HIS A 41 -6.10 -2.69 10.55
N CYS A 42 -5.69 -2.31 9.33
CA CYS A 42 -5.71 -0.91 8.88
C CYS A 42 -7.12 -0.30 8.84
N CYS A 43 -8.15 -1.09 8.50
CA CYS A 43 -9.55 -0.62 8.50
C CYS A 43 -10.17 -0.65 9.90
N ARG A 44 -9.72 -1.54 10.79
CA ARG A 44 -10.25 -1.66 12.17
C ARG A 44 -9.70 -0.62 13.13
N ASN A 45 -8.45 -0.23 12.93
CA ASN A 45 -7.68 0.58 13.89
C ASN A 45 -7.06 1.85 13.30
N GLY A 46 -7.05 1.99 11.97
CA GLY A 46 -6.40 3.12 11.29
C GLY A 46 -7.29 4.37 11.22
N SER A 47 -6.63 5.53 11.21
CA SER A 47 -7.27 6.81 10.90
C SER A 47 -7.29 7.04 9.38
N ILE A 48 -8.48 7.03 8.79
CA ILE A 48 -8.64 7.26 7.35
C ILE A 48 -9.02 8.73 7.13
N HIS A 49 -8.07 9.49 6.57
CA HIS A 49 -8.33 10.87 6.19
C HIS A 49 -9.02 10.94 4.83
N LEU A 50 -9.93 11.90 4.69
CA LEU A 50 -10.66 12.22 3.48
C LEU A 50 -10.46 13.69 3.14
N PHE A 51 -10.20 13.97 1.87
CA PHE A 51 -10.35 15.33 1.34
C PHE A 51 -11.84 15.67 1.18
N GLU A 52 -12.15 16.96 1.13
CA GLU A 52 -13.53 17.45 0.99
C GLU A 52 -14.29 16.83 -0.19
N GLU A 53 -13.64 16.70 -1.34
CA GLU A 53 -14.24 16.07 -2.52
C GLU A 53 -14.54 14.57 -2.29
N GLU A 54 -13.66 13.82 -1.60
CA GLU A 54 -13.90 12.42 -1.23
C GLU A 54 -15.06 12.30 -0.24
N LYS A 55 -15.08 13.16 0.78
CA LYS A 55 -16.17 13.24 1.76
C LYS A 55 -17.51 13.47 1.07
N ASN A 56 -17.58 14.42 0.15
CA ASN A 56 -18.81 14.74 -0.58
C ASN A 56 -19.27 13.60 -1.48
N ASN A 57 -18.34 12.90 -2.14
CA ASN A 57 -18.68 11.75 -2.97
C ASN A 57 -19.20 10.57 -2.13
N LEU A 58 -18.55 10.27 -1.00
CA LEU A 58 -18.98 9.21 -0.08
C LEU A 58 -20.34 9.51 0.55
N VAL A 59 -20.59 10.75 1.01
CA VAL A 59 -21.89 11.14 1.59
C VAL A 59 -23.00 11.09 0.54
N ARG A 60 -22.72 11.47 -0.71
CA ARG A 60 -23.70 11.36 -1.79
C ARG A 60 -24.08 9.90 -2.07
N ALA A 61 -23.11 9.00 -2.04
CA ALA A 61 -23.32 7.58 -2.33
C ALA A 61 -23.91 6.80 -1.14
N TYR A 62 -23.56 7.19 0.09
CA TYR A 62 -23.92 6.51 1.34
C TYR A 62 -24.37 7.53 2.41
N PRO A 63 -25.49 8.24 2.20
CA PRO A 63 -25.93 9.33 3.07
C PRO A 63 -26.19 8.87 4.51
N GLU A 64 -26.61 7.62 4.71
CA GLU A 64 -26.85 7.03 6.02
C GLU A 64 -25.59 6.91 6.88
N ARG A 65 -24.40 6.95 6.26
CA ARG A 65 -23.10 6.78 6.93
C ARG A 65 -22.40 8.10 7.23
N GLU A 66 -22.97 9.27 6.88
CA GLU A 66 -22.32 10.58 7.09
C GLU A 66 -21.93 10.82 8.54
N THR A 67 -22.73 10.34 9.50
CA THR A 67 -22.47 10.50 10.95
C THR A 67 -21.17 9.85 11.42
N MET A 68 -20.59 8.96 10.63
CA MET A 68 -19.31 8.29 10.89
C MET A 68 -18.11 9.07 10.34
N ILE A 69 -18.35 10.18 9.64
CA ILE A 69 -17.33 11.11 9.15
C ILE A 69 -17.33 12.36 10.00
N ARG A 70 -16.16 12.75 10.51
CA ARG A 70 -16.00 13.98 11.31
C ARG A 70 -14.93 14.89 10.72
N PRO A 71 -15.03 16.22 10.89
CA PRO A 71 -13.94 17.11 10.53
C PRO A 71 -12.70 16.82 11.39
N GLU A 72 -11.52 16.93 10.78
CA GLU A 72 -10.25 16.91 11.50
C GLU A 72 -10.05 18.23 12.26
N LYS A 73 -9.53 18.15 13.48
CA LYS A 73 -9.30 19.33 14.31
C LYS A 73 -8.15 20.15 13.73
N ASN A 74 -8.38 21.47 13.62
CA ASN A 74 -7.37 22.45 13.18
C ASN A 74 -6.87 22.27 11.74
N VAL A 75 -7.56 21.50 10.90
CA VAL A 75 -7.24 21.37 9.48
C VAL A 75 -8.50 21.61 8.66
N VAL A 76 -8.49 22.67 7.86
CA VAL A 76 -9.62 23.02 6.99
C VAL A 76 -9.72 22.02 5.85
N GLN A 77 -10.94 21.62 5.47
CA GLN A 77 -11.22 20.70 4.34
C GLN A 77 -10.63 19.29 4.48
N LEU A 78 -10.24 18.88 5.69
CA LEU A 78 -9.81 17.53 5.99
C LEU A 78 -10.79 16.87 6.96
N TYR A 79 -11.15 15.62 6.66
CA TYR A 79 -12.11 14.84 7.42
C TYR A 79 -11.52 13.49 7.79
N LEU A 80 -12.12 12.83 8.77
CA LEU A 80 -11.75 11.50 9.25
C LEU A 80 -12.97 10.58 9.24
N ILE A 81 -12.77 9.36 8.76
CA ILE A 81 -13.68 8.25 9.05
C ILE A 81 -13.34 7.71 10.45
N ASN A 82 -14.36 7.54 11.30
CA ASN A 82 -14.19 6.93 12.61
C ASN A 82 -13.75 5.47 12.49
N SER A 83 -12.96 5.00 13.45
CA SER A 83 -12.56 3.60 13.57
C SER A 83 -13.56 2.83 14.43
N PRO A 84 -13.96 1.60 14.08
CA PRO A 84 -13.62 0.89 12.84
C PRO A 84 -14.27 1.54 11.61
N CYS A 85 -13.61 1.40 10.45
CA CYS A 85 -14.09 1.95 9.19
C CYS A 85 -15.52 1.50 8.88
N MET A 86 -16.39 2.46 8.56
CA MET A 86 -17.81 2.23 8.26
C MET A 86 -18.08 1.36 7.01
N PHE A 87 -17.05 1.04 6.23
CA PHE A 87 -17.13 0.18 5.05
C PHE A 87 -16.52 -1.20 5.28
N LEU A 88 -16.12 -1.53 6.52
CA LEU A 88 -15.63 -2.85 6.86
C LEU A 88 -16.79 -3.80 7.12
N ASN A 89 -16.96 -4.81 6.26
CA ASN A 89 -18.03 -5.80 6.41
C ASN A 89 -17.70 -6.88 7.44
N CYS A 90 -18.66 -7.78 7.70
CA CYS A 90 -18.56 -8.84 8.71
C CYS A 90 -17.43 -9.86 8.44
N ILE A 91 -17.03 -10.04 7.18
CA ILE A 91 -15.92 -10.93 6.80
C ILE A 91 -14.56 -10.20 6.76
N GLY A 92 -14.50 -8.95 7.23
CA GLY A 92 -13.26 -8.18 7.30
C GLY A 92 -12.77 -7.67 5.93
N ARG A 93 -13.68 -7.37 5.00
CA ARG A 93 -13.36 -6.78 3.69
C ARG A 93 -14.01 -5.41 3.52
N CYS A 94 -13.37 -4.55 2.73
CA CYS A 94 -13.88 -3.23 2.40
C CYS A 94 -14.99 -3.34 1.34
N GLU A 95 -16.19 -2.85 1.64
CA GLU A 95 -17.34 -2.84 0.72
C GLU A 95 -17.10 -1.95 -0.50
N ILE A 96 -16.33 -0.86 -0.33
CA ILE A 96 -16.03 0.11 -1.38
C ILE A 96 -14.60 -0.03 -1.90
N TYR A 97 -14.06 -1.25 -2.00
CA TYR A 97 -12.63 -1.46 -2.27
C TYR A 97 -12.11 -0.71 -3.51
N ASN A 98 -12.90 -0.65 -4.59
CA ASN A 98 -12.52 0.04 -5.84
C ASN A 98 -12.73 1.56 -5.79
N GLU A 99 -13.57 2.04 -4.87
CA GLU A 99 -13.89 3.45 -4.64
C GLU A 99 -13.24 3.97 -3.36
N ARG A 100 -12.24 3.23 -2.86
CA ARG A 100 -11.59 3.53 -1.59
C ARG A 100 -10.94 4.92 -1.65
N PRO A 101 -10.95 5.68 -0.53
CA PRO A 101 -10.26 6.96 -0.44
C PRO A 101 -8.78 6.83 -0.82
N VAL A 102 -8.18 7.94 -1.27
CA VAL A 102 -6.77 8.04 -1.67
C VAL A 102 -5.85 7.48 -0.59
N VAL A 103 -6.06 7.82 0.68
CA VAL A 103 -5.25 7.31 1.80
C VAL A 103 -5.34 5.78 1.93
N CYS A 104 -6.53 5.20 1.74
CA CYS A 104 -6.70 3.74 1.69
C CYS A 104 -6.06 3.14 0.43
N GLY A 105 -6.09 3.88 -0.69
CA GLY A 105 -5.43 3.53 -1.94
C GLY A 105 -3.92 3.40 -1.82
N LEU A 106 -3.29 4.23 -0.98
CA LEU A 106 -1.85 4.29 -0.81
C LEU A 106 -1.29 3.25 0.15
N TYR A 107 -2.10 2.74 1.08
CA TYR A 107 -1.62 1.86 2.13
C TYR A 107 -0.92 0.61 1.55
N PRO A 108 0.30 0.25 2.02
CA PRO A 108 0.97 0.69 3.26
C PRO A 108 1.94 1.87 3.14
N PHE A 109 1.93 2.58 2.01
CA PHE A 109 2.65 3.83 1.87
C PHE A 109 1.96 4.97 2.61
N LYS A 110 2.74 5.82 3.25
CA LYS A 110 2.30 6.95 4.04
C LYS A 110 3.01 8.22 3.59
N VAL A 111 2.19 9.20 3.28
CA VAL A 111 2.65 10.55 2.97
C VAL A 111 3.09 11.20 4.29
N ASP A 112 4.36 11.54 4.39
CA ASP A 112 4.89 12.33 5.49
C ASP A 112 4.84 13.83 5.13
N ARG A 113 5.55 14.67 5.90
CA ARG A 113 5.67 16.11 5.56
C ARG A 113 6.75 16.39 4.52
N SER A 114 7.48 15.37 4.07
CA SER A 114 8.49 15.50 3.03
C SER A 114 7.82 15.71 1.69
N THR A 115 8.45 16.54 0.85
CA THR A 115 8.03 16.71 -0.54
C THR A 115 8.86 15.85 -1.49
N VAL A 116 9.77 15.01 -0.98
CA VAL A 116 10.75 14.27 -1.79
C VAL A 116 10.85 12.77 -1.44
N SER A 117 10.06 12.31 -0.46
CA SER A 117 10.10 10.93 0.01
C SER A 117 8.72 10.46 0.48
N ILE A 118 8.61 9.15 0.68
CA ILE A 118 7.43 8.51 1.23
C ILE A 118 7.81 7.52 2.32
N GLY A 119 6.98 7.39 3.35
CA GLY A 119 7.11 6.35 4.36
C GLY A 119 6.46 5.04 3.89
N LEU A 120 7.07 3.92 4.22
CA LEU A 120 6.53 2.58 4.00
C LEU A 120 6.39 1.87 5.35
N GLN A 121 5.16 1.62 5.78
CA GLN A 121 4.89 1.00 7.06
C GLN A 121 5.05 -0.54 6.99
N PRO A 122 5.77 -1.19 7.92
CA PRO A 122 6.01 -2.64 7.90
C PRO A 122 4.81 -3.43 8.45
N CYS A 123 3.63 -3.26 7.83
CA CYS A 123 2.56 -4.25 7.94
C CYS A 123 2.90 -5.50 7.12
N PRO A 124 2.12 -6.59 7.13
CA PRO A 124 2.45 -7.78 6.34
C PRO A 124 2.75 -7.49 4.86
N VAL A 125 1.91 -6.67 4.21
CA VAL A 125 2.15 -6.22 2.82
C VAL A 125 3.36 -5.31 2.72
N GLY A 126 3.49 -4.35 3.63
CA GLY A 126 4.56 -3.39 3.59
C GLY A 126 5.93 -4.02 3.81
N PHE A 127 6.02 -5.05 4.66
CA PHE A 127 7.24 -5.81 4.86
C PHE A 127 7.63 -6.63 3.63
N ASP A 128 6.65 -7.22 2.92
CA ASP A 128 6.94 -7.88 1.63
C ASP A 128 7.51 -6.89 0.60
N ILE A 129 6.97 -5.66 0.56
CA ILE A 129 7.50 -4.58 -0.29
C ILE A 129 8.91 -4.16 0.18
N ILE A 130 9.12 -3.98 1.49
CA ILE A 130 10.44 -3.63 2.07
C ILE A 130 11.47 -4.69 1.68
N ARG A 131 11.15 -5.98 1.83
CA ARG A 131 12.04 -7.08 1.45
C ARG A 131 12.43 -7.00 -0.02
N ASP A 132 11.45 -6.84 -0.92
CA ASP A 132 11.70 -6.75 -2.35
C ASP A 132 12.50 -5.49 -2.72
N PHE A 133 12.24 -4.37 -2.05
CA PHE A 133 13.00 -3.13 -2.19
C PHE A 133 14.46 -3.30 -1.74
N THR A 134 14.68 -3.92 -0.58
CA THR A 134 16.03 -4.23 -0.08
C THR A 134 16.78 -5.15 -1.04
N CYS A 135 16.15 -6.20 -1.56
CA CYS A 135 16.77 -7.07 -2.57
C CYS A 135 17.20 -6.29 -3.81
N TRP A 136 16.31 -5.43 -4.34
CA TRP A 136 16.62 -4.58 -5.49
C TRP A 136 17.81 -3.64 -5.22
N ILE A 137 17.86 -2.99 -4.06
CA ILE A 137 18.98 -2.12 -3.68
C ILE A 137 20.29 -2.92 -3.59
N VAL A 138 20.29 -4.08 -2.94
CA VAL A 138 21.48 -4.94 -2.80
C VAL A 138 21.98 -5.42 -4.16
N GLU A 139 21.09 -5.83 -5.06
CA GLU A 139 21.42 -6.19 -6.44
C GLU A 139 22.07 -5.00 -7.18
N HIS A 140 21.51 -3.81 -7.03
CA HIS A 140 22.04 -2.59 -7.67
C HIS A 140 23.42 -2.20 -7.14
N ILE A 141 23.63 -2.25 -5.81
CA ILE A 141 24.94 -2.01 -5.18
C ILE A 141 25.97 -3.02 -5.67
N SER A 142 25.60 -4.30 -5.75
CA SER A 142 26.49 -5.37 -6.19
C SER A 142 27.01 -5.14 -7.60
N CYS A 143 26.15 -4.69 -8.51
CA CYS A 143 26.46 -4.42 -9.91
C CYS A 143 27.09 -3.04 -10.18
N SER A 144 27.19 -2.15 -9.19
CA SER A 144 27.71 -0.79 -9.39
C SER A 144 29.24 -0.77 -9.55
N ASP A 145 29.76 -0.34 -10.69
CA ASP A 145 31.22 -0.24 -10.90
C ASP A 145 31.88 0.95 -10.16
N HIS A 146 31.07 1.84 -9.60
CA HIS A 146 31.53 3.09 -8.98
C HIS A 146 31.84 2.99 -7.49
N VAL A 147 31.62 1.82 -6.88
CA VAL A 147 31.79 1.58 -5.43
C VAL A 147 32.86 0.52 -5.22
N SER A 148 33.80 0.77 -4.30
CA SER A 148 34.86 -0.18 -3.99
C SER A 148 34.30 -1.48 -3.37
N GLY A 149 35.06 -2.59 -3.45
CA GLY A 149 34.60 -3.89 -2.94
C GLY A 149 34.24 -3.87 -1.45
N ASP A 150 35.06 -3.20 -0.63
CA ASP A 150 34.84 -3.11 0.82
C ASP A 150 33.63 -2.23 1.14
N ASP A 151 33.47 -1.10 0.43
CA ASP A 151 32.31 -0.21 0.60
C ASP A 151 31.01 -0.90 0.19
N LYS A 152 31.03 -1.71 -0.88
CA LYS A 152 29.87 -2.53 -1.29
C LYS A 152 29.44 -3.48 -0.19
N GLN A 153 30.39 -4.22 0.39
CA GLN A 153 30.10 -5.18 1.45
C GLN A 153 29.50 -4.50 2.68
N GLN A 154 30.04 -3.34 3.05
CA GLN A 154 29.53 -2.55 4.16
C GLN A 154 28.08 -2.08 3.91
N LEU A 155 27.79 -1.52 2.73
CA LEU A 155 26.44 -1.08 2.37
C LEU A 155 25.44 -2.23 2.31
N ILE A 156 25.82 -3.38 1.76
CA ILE A 156 24.95 -4.58 1.71
C ILE A 156 24.59 -5.01 3.14
N LYS A 157 25.58 -5.08 4.03
CA LYS A 157 25.36 -5.45 5.44
C LYS A 157 24.46 -4.46 6.19
N GLU A 158 24.56 -3.18 5.89
CA GLU A 158 23.67 -2.15 6.44
C GLU A 158 22.21 -2.41 6.04
N TRP A 159 21.97 -2.72 4.76
CA TRP A 159 20.64 -3.04 4.25
C TRP A 159 20.08 -4.36 4.79
N GLU A 160 20.92 -5.38 4.96
CA GLU A 160 20.53 -6.64 5.63
C GLU A 160 20.12 -6.38 7.08
N THR A 161 20.89 -5.57 7.82
CA THR A 161 20.58 -5.18 9.21
C THR A 161 19.27 -4.40 9.29
N GLU A 162 19.03 -3.48 8.36
CA GLU A 162 17.81 -2.68 8.29
C GLU A 162 16.58 -3.58 7.99
N LEU A 163 16.73 -4.60 7.14
CA LEU A 163 15.67 -5.57 6.87
C LEU A 163 15.31 -6.40 8.11
N GLU A 164 16.30 -6.86 8.87
CA GLU A 164 16.07 -7.55 10.16
C GLU A 164 15.35 -6.65 11.17
N PHE A 165 15.71 -5.36 11.20
CA PHE A 165 15.02 -4.37 12.02
C PHE A 165 13.52 -4.28 11.65
N TYR A 166 13.17 -4.18 10.36
CA TYR A 166 11.77 -4.13 9.94
C TYR A 166 11.01 -5.44 10.15
N ALA A 167 11.70 -6.59 10.15
CA ALA A 167 11.10 -7.86 10.54
C ALA A 167 10.66 -7.83 12.03
N GLY A 168 11.47 -7.21 12.89
CA GLY A 168 11.11 -6.93 14.28
C GLY A 168 9.91 -5.99 14.42
N GLU A 169 9.84 -4.94 13.60
CA GLU A 169 8.69 -4.03 13.57
C GLU A 169 7.40 -4.71 13.11
N LEU A 170 7.47 -5.59 12.10
CA LEU A 170 6.34 -6.42 11.66
C LEU A 170 5.80 -7.29 12.80
N ALA A 171 6.67 -7.94 13.57
CA ALA A 171 6.27 -8.79 14.70
C ALA A 171 5.49 -8.02 15.79
N LEU A 172 5.68 -6.70 15.85
CA LEU A 172 5.04 -5.80 16.80
C LEU A 172 3.87 -5.00 16.18
N PHE A 173 3.58 -5.21 14.90
CA PHE A 173 2.64 -4.41 14.14
C PHE A 173 1.22 -4.35 14.75
N PHE A 174 0.73 -5.49 15.22
CA PHE A 174 -0.62 -5.58 15.82
C PHE A 174 -0.68 -5.09 17.27
N LYS A 175 0.46 -4.72 17.88
CA LYS A 175 0.57 -4.38 19.31
C LYS A 175 0.96 -2.92 19.54
N LYS A 176 1.79 -2.36 18.66
CA LYS A 176 2.28 -0.98 18.78
C LYS A 176 1.32 0.00 18.12
N SER A 177 1.12 1.16 18.76
CA SER A 177 0.42 2.30 18.18
C SER A 177 1.28 3.09 17.17
N ILE A 178 2.61 2.99 17.31
CA ILE A 178 3.58 3.67 16.46
C ILE A 178 4.62 2.65 16.03
N ILE A 179 4.87 2.59 14.72
CA ILE A 179 5.78 1.65 14.08
C ILE A 179 6.70 2.49 13.19
N LYS A 180 7.98 2.15 13.15
CA LYS A 180 8.94 2.86 12.31
C LYS A 180 8.71 2.52 10.84
N GLU A 181 8.70 3.56 10.02
CA GLU A 181 8.48 3.46 8.57
C GLU A 181 9.83 3.50 7.86
N LEU A 182 9.98 2.71 6.79
CA LEU A 182 11.11 2.85 5.86
C LEU A 182 10.86 4.10 5.01
N ILE A 183 11.83 5.03 4.98
CA ILE A 183 11.73 6.23 4.18
C ILE A 183 12.35 5.95 2.80
N ILE A 184 11.55 6.12 1.74
CA ILE A 184 11.94 5.86 0.36
C ILE A 184 11.91 7.19 -0.41
N PRO A 185 13.04 7.65 -0.97
CA PRO A 185 13.06 8.78 -1.90
C PRO A 185 12.17 8.53 -3.12
N PHE A 186 11.50 9.55 -3.65
CA PHE A 186 10.63 9.38 -4.82
C PHE A 186 11.37 8.88 -6.06
N THR A 187 12.64 9.25 -6.23
CA THR A 187 13.50 8.73 -7.30
C THR A 187 13.64 7.21 -7.22
N ASP A 188 13.86 6.70 -6.01
CA ASP A 188 14.07 5.27 -5.77
C ASP A 188 12.75 4.52 -5.87
N LEU A 189 11.63 5.14 -5.44
CA LEU A 189 10.29 4.61 -5.60
C LEU A 189 9.93 4.39 -7.08
N GLU A 190 10.26 5.36 -7.95
CA GLU A 190 10.00 5.26 -9.39
C GLU A 190 10.84 4.16 -10.05
N MET A 191 12.13 4.09 -9.72
CA MET A 191 13.01 3.03 -10.20
C MET A 191 12.59 1.64 -9.71
N PHE A 192 12.18 1.55 -8.45
CA PHE A 192 11.66 0.32 -7.87
C PHE A 192 10.36 -0.12 -8.55
N ALA A 193 9.46 0.80 -8.89
CA ALA A 193 8.23 0.45 -9.62
C ALA A 193 8.51 -0.19 -10.99
N ILE A 194 9.56 0.26 -11.68
CA ILE A 194 10.02 -0.35 -12.94
C ILE A 194 10.56 -1.77 -12.68
N TYR A 195 11.44 -1.92 -11.68
CA TYR A 195 11.98 -3.22 -11.28
C TYR A 195 10.87 -4.24 -10.95
N VAL A 196 9.85 -3.81 -10.20
CA VAL A 196 8.72 -4.66 -9.83
C VAL A 196 7.95 -5.09 -11.08
N ASP A 197 7.63 -4.17 -11.99
CA ASP A 197 6.96 -4.50 -13.25
C ASP A 197 7.76 -5.58 -14.02
N ASP A 198 9.07 -5.40 -14.19
CA ASP A 198 9.94 -6.33 -14.93
C ASP A 198 10.04 -7.70 -14.26
N LYS A 199 10.19 -7.73 -12.92
CA LYS A 199 10.25 -8.96 -12.12
C LYS A 199 8.98 -9.80 -12.29
N PHE A 200 7.81 -9.18 -12.23
CA PHE A 200 6.54 -9.90 -12.30
C PHE A 200 6.13 -10.26 -13.74
N ILE A 201 6.44 -9.43 -14.75
CA ILE A 201 6.25 -9.80 -16.17
C ILE A 201 7.10 -11.03 -16.53
N SER A 202 8.35 -11.05 -16.07
CA SER A 202 9.25 -12.18 -16.28
C SER A 202 8.71 -13.46 -15.60
N ALA A 203 8.19 -13.34 -14.37
CA ALA A 203 7.61 -14.47 -13.66
C ALA A 203 6.34 -15.05 -14.31
N GLU A 204 5.46 -14.20 -14.87
CA GLU A 204 4.26 -14.64 -15.59
C GLU A 204 4.60 -15.33 -16.92
N SER A 205 5.61 -14.83 -17.62
CA SER A 205 6.10 -15.42 -18.87
C SER A 205 6.64 -16.84 -18.63
N VAL A 206 7.40 -17.03 -17.54
CA VAL A 206 7.93 -18.35 -17.14
C VAL A 206 6.82 -19.30 -16.68
N LYS A 207 5.80 -18.82 -15.97
CA LYS A 207 4.64 -19.63 -15.58
C LYS A 207 3.83 -20.07 -16.80
N SER A 208 3.60 -19.18 -17.75
CA SER A 208 2.85 -19.47 -18.98
C SER A 208 3.57 -20.50 -19.87
N ALA A 209 4.90 -20.41 -19.96
CA ALA A 209 5.72 -21.41 -20.65
C ALA A 209 5.62 -22.80 -19.97
N LYS A 210 5.70 -22.85 -18.63
CA LYS A 210 5.61 -24.12 -17.88
C LYS A 210 4.22 -24.76 -17.89
N ILE A 211 3.16 -23.98 -18.12
CA ILE A 211 1.79 -24.49 -18.28
C ILE A 211 1.59 -25.07 -19.69
N ALA A 212 2.18 -24.46 -20.73
CA ALA A 212 2.16 -25.00 -22.08
C ALA A 212 2.82 -26.39 -22.17
N ASP A 213 3.82 -26.65 -21.34
CA ASP A 213 4.52 -27.94 -21.25
C ASP A 213 3.80 -29.01 -20.41
N ASN A 214 2.70 -28.65 -19.72
CA ASN A 214 1.97 -29.54 -18.80
C ASN A 214 0.49 -29.69 -19.14
N ILE A 215 0.08 -29.58 -20.41
CA ILE A 215 -1.29 -29.91 -20.82
C ILE A 215 -1.51 -31.42 -20.60
N PRO A 216 -2.30 -31.84 -19.61
CA PRO A 216 -2.72 -33.23 -19.51
C PRO A 216 -3.78 -33.44 -20.59
N VAL A 217 -3.64 -34.52 -21.36
CA VAL A 217 -4.70 -34.99 -22.26
C VAL A 217 -5.86 -35.49 -21.38
N ILE A 218 -6.77 -34.58 -21.01
CA ILE A 218 -7.96 -34.92 -20.23
C ILE A 218 -9.01 -35.45 -21.22
N SER A 219 -9.37 -36.70 -20.99
CA SER A 219 -10.46 -37.38 -21.70
C SER A 219 -11.80 -36.83 -21.21
N PRO A 220 -12.80 -36.63 -22.08
CA PRO A 220 -14.05 -36.01 -21.71
C PRO A 220 -14.97 -37.06 -21.07
N ASP A 221 -15.02 -37.10 -19.74
CA ASP A 221 -16.17 -37.60 -18.98
C ASP A 221 -16.05 -37.12 -17.52
N GLU A 222 -17.20 -36.86 -16.88
CA GLU A 222 -17.42 -36.34 -15.51
C GLU A 222 -17.64 -34.82 -15.38
N LEU A 223 -18.87 -34.43 -15.73
CA LEU A 223 -19.57 -33.25 -15.24
C LEU A 223 -20.47 -33.69 -14.08
N ASP A 224 -20.27 -33.14 -12.88
CA ASP A 224 -21.27 -33.17 -11.81
C ASP A 224 -21.41 -31.76 -11.22
N PRO A 225 -22.60 -31.13 -11.27
CA PRO A 225 -22.82 -29.79 -10.76
C PRO A 225 -23.71 -29.84 -9.51
N ASP A 226 -23.15 -29.65 -8.32
CA ASP A 226 -23.94 -28.98 -7.26
C ASP A 226 -23.10 -28.51 -6.08
N THR A 227 -23.08 -27.21 -5.82
CA THR A 227 -22.90 -26.71 -4.46
C THR A 227 -23.52 -25.32 -4.34
N SER A 228 -24.71 -25.29 -3.76
CA SER A 228 -25.46 -24.09 -3.42
C SER A 228 -24.75 -23.25 -2.34
N LEU A 229 -24.65 -21.95 -2.59
CA LEU A 229 -24.25 -20.93 -1.61
C LEU A 229 -25.39 -20.66 -0.61
N MET A 230 -25.09 -20.70 0.70
CA MET A 230 -25.96 -20.15 1.75
C MET A 230 -25.64 -18.66 2.02
N PRO A 231 -26.65 -17.82 2.31
CA PRO A 231 -26.46 -16.45 2.76
C PRO A 231 -26.25 -16.36 4.29
N CYS A 232 -25.32 -15.49 4.72
CA CYS A 232 -25.07 -15.17 6.12
C CYS A 232 -26.25 -14.35 6.72
N SER A 233 -26.65 -14.73 7.94
CA SER A 233 -27.60 -14.01 8.80
C SER A 233 -26.92 -12.95 9.65
#